data_AF-A0AAD0PWW7-F1
#
_entry.id   AF-A0AAD0PWW7-F1
#
_cell.length_a   1.000
_cell.length_b   1.000
_cell.length_c   1.000
_cell.angle_alpha   90.00
_cell.angle_beta   90.00
_cell.angle_gamma   90.00
#
_symmetry.space_group_name_H-M   'P 1'
#
loop_
_entity.id
_entity.type
_entity.pdbx_description
1 polymer ?
#
loop_
_entity_poly.entity_id
_entity_poly.type
_entity_poly.pdbx_seq_one_letter_code
_entity_poly.pdbx_strand_id
1 'polypeptide(L)'
;MEISEFYPGLVFNSAGGFEYRCTDVGSRTVLAVLLSGVDPVFVQGPPYIQTEEVFAEHELKQCFLSLADALVQASEPSAHPGFSTDEVKTMIEGRSSPEMLTYSRRNILKADRDLADDVAHPFSISRTDKGIRVRYLTLKSKVFLEMSEIEFAKLPLTTPESLSSRMAGS
;
A
#
# COMPACT_ATOMS: atom_id res chain seq x y z
N MET A 1 4.45 13.23 -1.20
CA MET A 1 4.48 14.26 -2.26
C MET A 1 3.17 14.26 -3.04
N GLU A 2 2.75 15.42 -3.50
CA GLU A 2 1.63 15.63 -4.41
C GLU A 2 2.06 15.44 -5.87
N ILE A 3 1.15 14.99 -6.73
CA ILE A 3 1.49 14.66 -8.13
C ILE A 3 2.03 15.86 -8.92
N SER A 4 1.58 17.08 -8.59
CA SER A 4 2.03 18.32 -9.23
C SER A 4 3.49 18.67 -8.92
N GLU A 5 4.10 18.02 -7.93
CA GLU A 5 5.52 18.19 -7.60
C GLU A 5 6.44 17.34 -8.48
N PHE A 6 5.89 16.35 -9.20
CA PHE A 6 6.65 15.45 -10.04
C PHE A 6 6.88 16.04 -11.44
N TYR A 7 8.07 15.77 -11.99
CA TYR A 7 8.43 16.08 -13.37
C TYR A 7 9.51 15.09 -13.86
N PRO A 8 9.59 14.80 -15.17
CA PRO A 8 10.63 13.92 -15.71
C PRO A 8 12.04 14.38 -15.30
N GLY A 9 12.83 13.46 -14.76
CA GLY A 9 14.17 13.71 -14.23
C GLY A 9 14.22 13.99 -12.72
N LEU A 10 13.09 14.25 -12.05
CA LEU A 10 13.04 14.39 -10.60
C LEU A 10 13.50 13.08 -9.92
N VAL A 11 14.41 13.21 -8.96
CA VAL A 11 14.84 12.11 -8.09
C VAL A 11 14.11 12.21 -6.76
N PHE A 12 13.53 11.09 -6.31
CA PHE A 12 12.75 11.01 -5.07
C PHE A 12 12.97 9.65 -4.39
N ASN A 13 12.62 9.56 -3.11
CA ASN A 13 12.67 8.34 -2.32
C ASN A 13 11.26 7.78 -2.13
N SER A 14 11.10 6.48 -2.32
CA SER A 14 9.87 5.74 -2.00
C SER A 14 9.73 5.52 -0.48
N ALA A 15 8.56 5.04 -0.04
CA ALA A 15 8.31 4.66 1.35
C ALA A 15 9.32 3.64 1.92
N GLY A 16 9.89 2.79 1.05
CA GLY A 16 10.91 1.81 1.42
C GLY A 16 12.33 2.37 1.55
N GLY A 17 12.52 3.68 1.32
CA GLY A 17 13.85 4.32 1.33
C GLY A 17 14.68 4.09 0.07
N PHE A 18 14.08 3.55 -0.99
CA PHE A 18 14.74 3.39 -2.29
C PHE A 18 14.59 4.65 -3.14
N GLU A 19 15.68 5.04 -3.79
CA GLU A 19 15.76 6.20 -4.68
C GLU A 19 15.32 5.83 -6.10
N TYR A 20 14.41 6.64 -6.65
CA TYR A 20 13.84 6.52 -7.98
C TYR A 20 14.01 7.83 -8.75
N ARG A 21 14.08 7.72 -10.08
CA ARG A 21 14.00 8.87 -10.98
C ARG A 21 12.71 8.82 -11.78
N CYS A 22 11.89 9.86 -11.66
CA CYS A 22 10.69 10.07 -12.45
C CYS A 22 11.05 10.10 -13.95
N THR A 23 10.35 9.33 -14.76
CA THR A 23 10.53 9.28 -16.21
C THR A 23 9.33 9.84 -16.96
N ASP A 24 8.13 9.73 -16.39
CA ASP A 24 6.91 10.33 -16.94
C ASP A 24 5.88 10.65 -15.85
N VAL A 25 5.03 11.64 -16.12
CA VAL A 25 3.99 12.10 -15.18
C VAL A 25 2.63 12.05 -15.86
N GLY A 26 1.79 11.12 -15.40
CA GLY A 26 0.39 11.03 -15.81
C GLY A 26 -0.51 11.94 -14.98
N SER A 27 -1.82 11.85 -15.21
CA SER A 27 -2.82 12.63 -14.46
C SER A 27 -3.04 12.15 -13.02
N ARG A 28 -2.68 10.90 -12.71
CA ARG A 28 -2.88 10.27 -11.39
C ARG A 28 -1.74 9.35 -10.94
N THR A 29 -0.74 9.16 -11.79
CA THR A 29 0.35 8.21 -11.60
C THR A 29 1.65 8.80 -12.09
N VAL A 30 2.75 8.32 -11.55
CA VAL A 30 4.11 8.63 -12.03
C VAL A 30 4.77 7.33 -12.48
N LEU A 31 5.50 7.37 -13.58
CA LEU A 31 6.45 6.32 -13.95
C LEU A 31 7.84 6.71 -13.46
N ALA A 32 8.57 5.74 -12.91
CA ALA A 32 9.92 5.98 -12.43
C ALA A 32 10.82 4.75 -12.58
N VAL A 33 12.12 4.97 -12.69
CA VAL A 33 13.13 3.90 -12.70
C VAL A 33 13.88 3.88 -11.37
N LEU A 34 14.12 2.68 -10.83
CA LEU A 34 14.92 2.48 -9.62
C LEU A 34 16.38 2.85 -9.88
N LEU A 35 16.97 3.68 -9.01
CA LEU A 35 18.39 4.03 -9.02
C LEU A 35 19.19 3.23 -7.99
N SER A 36 18.59 2.96 -6.82
CA SER A 36 19.31 2.30 -5.72
C SER A 36 19.80 0.90 -6.09
N GLY A 37 21.12 0.69 -6.02
CA GLY A 37 21.73 -0.61 -6.30
C GLY A 37 21.78 -0.99 -7.78
N VAL A 38 21.45 -0.07 -8.69
CA VAL A 38 21.46 -0.27 -10.14
C VAL A 38 22.66 0.42 -10.76
N ASP A 39 23.37 -0.25 -11.68
CA ASP A 39 24.46 0.38 -12.43
C ASP A 39 23.92 1.52 -13.31
N PRO A 40 24.57 2.70 -13.34
CA PRO A 40 24.13 3.83 -14.15
C PRO A 40 23.85 3.51 -15.62
N VAL A 41 24.55 2.54 -16.22
CA VAL A 41 24.33 2.14 -17.62
C VAL A 41 22.91 1.63 -17.88
N PHE A 42 22.27 0.99 -16.88
CA PHE A 42 20.94 0.41 -17.03
C PHE A 42 19.81 1.45 -16.95
N VAL A 43 20.13 2.63 -16.44
CA VAL A 43 19.19 3.76 -16.31
C VAL A 43 19.50 4.87 -17.30
N GLN A 44 20.29 4.62 -18.34
CA GLN A 44 20.48 5.54 -19.47
C GLN A 44 19.47 5.21 -20.57
N GLY A 45 18.44 6.06 -20.70
CA GLY A 45 17.38 5.93 -21.69
C GLY A 45 16.77 7.30 -22.02
N PRO A 46 15.68 7.35 -22.82
CA PRO A 46 14.93 6.20 -23.35
C PRO A 46 15.57 5.51 -24.59
N PRO A 47 15.28 4.20 -24.83
CA PRO A 47 14.57 3.29 -23.92
C PRO A 47 15.46 2.91 -22.73
N TYR A 48 14.88 2.86 -21.53
CA TYR A 48 15.60 2.39 -20.34
C TYR A 48 15.73 0.86 -20.38
N ILE A 49 16.90 0.34 -19.96
CA ILE A 49 17.09 -1.11 -19.78
C ILE A 49 16.37 -1.56 -18.50
N GLN A 50 16.46 -0.75 -17.44
CA GLN A 50 15.72 -0.94 -16.21
C GLN A 50 14.21 -0.74 -16.45
N THR A 51 13.40 -1.65 -15.90
CA THR A 51 11.94 -1.55 -15.95
C THR A 51 11.44 -0.30 -15.22
N GLU A 52 10.48 0.39 -15.83
CA GLU A 52 9.75 1.50 -15.20
C GLU A 52 8.65 0.95 -14.29
N GLU A 53 8.58 1.51 -13.08
CA GLU A 53 7.57 1.18 -12.08
C GLU A 53 6.48 2.26 -12.03
N VAL A 54 5.24 1.82 -11.84
CA VAL A 54 4.08 2.70 -11.70
C VAL A 54 3.89 3.03 -10.24
N PHE A 55 3.99 4.31 -9.89
CA PHE A 55 3.60 4.85 -8.60
C PHE A 55 2.18 5.41 -8.70
N ALA A 56 1.25 4.81 -7.96
CA ALA A 56 -0.13 5.27 -7.87
C ALA A 56 -0.30 6.37 -6.82
N GLU A 57 -1.41 7.10 -6.89
CA GLU A 57 -1.75 8.24 -6.04
C GLU A 57 -1.49 8.03 -4.52
N HIS A 58 -1.75 6.84 -3.99
CA HIS A 58 -1.51 6.52 -2.57
C HIS A 58 -0.02 6.32 -2.25
N GLU A 59 0.78 5.83 -3.20
CA GLU A 59 2.22 5.63 -3.06
C GLU A 59 2.97 6.98 -3.16
N LEU A 60 2.49 7.90 -4.02
CA LEU A 60 3.07 9.25 -4.16
C LEU A 60 3.05 10.02 -2.83
N LYS A 61 1.99 9.86 -2.03
CA LYS A 61 1.86 10.48 -0.70
C LYS A 61 2.89 9.97 0.30
N GLN A 62 3.52 8.83 0.03
CA GLN A 62 4.59 8.25 0.84
C GLN A 62 5.95 8.36 0.14
N CYS A 63 6.07 9.23 -0.86
CA CYS A 63 7.34 9.59 -1.48
C CYS A 63 7.88 10.89 -0.89
N PHE A 64 9.21 11.02 -0.90
CA PHE A 64 9.97 12.06 -0.20
C PHE A 64 11.11 12.59 -1.06
N LEU A 65 11.42 13.88 -0.94
CA LEU A 65 12.61 14.46 -1.58
C LEU A 65 13.88 14.17 -0.79
N SER A 66 13.77 14.07 0.53
CA SER A 66 14.90 13.81 1.42
C SER A 66 14.57 12.82 2.54
N LEU A 67 15.61 12.25 3.14
CA LEU A 67 15.48 11.44 4.36
C LEU A 67 14.87 12.25 5.52
N ALA A 68 15.13 13.56 5.59
CA ALA A 68 14.55 14.41 6.62
C ALA A 68 13.02 14.49 6.49
N ASP A 69 12.51 14.62 5.27
CA ASP A 69 11.06 14.64 5.01
C ASP A 69 10.42 13.29 5.40
N ALA A 70 11.11 12.18 5.12
CA ALA A 70 10.68 10.85 5.53
C ALA A 70 10.59 10.71 7.05
N LEU A 71 11.58 11.23 7.79
CA LEU A 71 11.60 11.20 9.26
C LEU A 71 10.49 12.05 9.88
N VAL A 72 10.19 13.22 9.30
CA VAL A 72 9.07 14.07 9.74
C VAL A 72 7.75 13.33 9.57
N GLN A 73 7.48 12.76 8.39
CA GLN A 73 6.25 12.03 8.16
C GLN A 73 6.14 10.74 9.00
N ALA A 74 7.25 10.05 9.27
CA ALA A 74 7.25 8.88 10.15
C ALA A 74 7.00 9.23 11.63
N SER A 75 7.22 10.49 12.02
CA SER A 75 6.94 10.98 13.38
C SER A 75 5.48 11.38 13.60
N GLU A 76 4.71 11.55 12.52
CA GLU A 76 3.27 11.77 12.61
C GLU A 76 2.59 10.53 13.24
N PRO A 77 1.70 10.72 14.23
CA PRO A 77 1.02 9.61 14.88
C PRO A 77 0.17 8.85 13.86
N SER A 78 0.52 7.59 13.61
CA SER A 78 -0.31 6.70 12.81
C SER A 78 -1.66 6.52 13.52
N ALA A 79 -2.75 6.86 12.83
CA ALA A 79 -4.11 6.59 13.30
C ALA A 79 -4.43 5.07 13.30
N HIS A 80 -3.56 4.26 12.69
CA HIS A 80 -3.71 2.82 12.68
C HIS A 80 -3.26 2.25 14.03
N PRO A 81 -4.09 1.46 14.74
CA PRO A 81 -3.68 0.83 15.99
C PRO A 81 -2.47 -0.07 15.73
N GLY A 82 -1.51 -0.06 16.64
CA GLY A 82 -0.39 -0.98 16.59
C GLY A 82 -0.88 -2.44 16.52
N PHE A 83 -0.10 -3.28 15.85
CA PHE A 83 -0.36 -4.71 15.77
C PHE A 83 0.46 -5.47 16.82
N SER A 84 -0.13 -6.51 17.40
CA SER A 84 0.63 -7.46 18.20
C SER A 84 1.54 -8.32 17.33
N THR A 85 2.57 -8.95 17.92
CA THR A 85 3.47 -9.85 17.20
C THR A 85 2.71 -11.01 16.54
N ASP A 86 1.71 -11.57 17.23
CA ASP A 86 0.90 -12.68 16.71
C ASP A 86 0.02 -12.24 15.54
N GLU A 87 -0.52 -11.01 15.61
CA GLU A 87 -1.26 -10.41 14.50
C GLU A 87 -0.37 -10.26 13.27
N VAL A 88 0.82 -9.68 13.44
CA VAL A 88 1.80 -9.50 12.37
C VAL A 88 2.21 -10.84 11.76
N LYS A 89 2.51 -11.84 12.60
CA LYS A 89 2.89 -13.17 12.14
C LYS A 89 1.81 -13.80 11.26
N THR A 90 0.55 -13.76 11.72
CA THR A 90 -0.60 -14.28 10.97
C THR A 90 -0.75 -13.59 9.61
N MET A 91 -0.58 -12.27 9.57
CA MET A 91 -0.65 -11.51 8.32
C MET A 91 0.48 -11.86 7.34
N ILE A 92 1.71 -12.04 7.84
CA ILE A 92 2.87 -12.44 7.03
C ILE A 92 2.68 -13.84 6.43
N GLU A 93 2.19 -14.79 7.24
CA GLU A 93 1.90 -16.15 6.79
C GLU A 93 0.84 -16.13 5.67
N GLY A 94 -0.22 -15.34 5.83
CA GLY A 94 -1.24 -15.15 4.81
C GLY A 94 -0.68 -14.56 3.51
N ARG A 95 0.16 -13.52 3.60
CA ARG A 95 0.79 -12.86 2.42
C ARG A 95 1.74 -13.77 1.66
N SER A 96 2.37 -14.71 2.35
CA SER A 96 3.32 -15.68 1.79
C SER A 96 2.66 -16.94 1.23
N SER A 97 1.33 -17.04 1.27
CA SER A 97 0.61 -18.22 0.80
C SER A 97 0.74 -18.45 -0.71
N PRO A 98 0.70 -19.72 -1.19
CA PRO A 98 0.74 -20.01 -2.62
C PRO A 98 -0.41 -19.35 -3.41
N GLU A 99 -1.59 -19.19 -2.82
CA GLU A 99 -2.71 -18.52 -3.50
C GLU A 99 -2.41 -17.05 -3.78
N MET A 100 -1.68 -16.38 -2.87
CA MET A 100 -1.27 -14.99 -3.05
C MET A 100 -0.32 -14.80 -4.22
N LEU A 101 0.55 -15.78 -4.51
CA LEU A 101 1.47 -15.72 -5.65
C LEU A 101 0.73 -15.58 -6.99
N THR A 102 -0.42 -16.23 -7.12
CA THR A 102 -1.23 -16.25 -8.36
C THR A 102 -2.38 -15.24 -8.36
N TYR A 103 -2.58 -14.51 -7.26
CA TYR A 103 -3.67 -13.55 -7.14
C TYR A 103 -3.33 -12.24 -7.86
N SER A 104 -4.11 -11.89 -8.88
CA SER A 104 -3.85 -10.73 -9.74
C SER A 104 -4.42 -9.41 -9.22
N ARG A 105 -5.49 -9.43 -8.40
CA ARG A 105 -6.19 -8.21 -7.94
C ARG A 105 -5.67 -7.70 -6.60
N ARG A 106 -4.34 -7.68 -6.42
CA ARG A 106 -3.69 -7.37 -5.14
C ARG A 106 -4.03 -5.99 -4.56
N ASN A 107 -4.45 -5.05 -5.39
CA ASN A 107 -4.87 -3.71 -4.95
C ASN A 107 -6.05 -3.74 -3.97
N ILE A 108 -6.87 -4.79 -3.95
CA ILE A 108 -7.93 -4.94 -2.93
C ILE A 108 -7.37 -5.02 -1.51
N LEU A 109 -6.10 -5.44 -1.35
CA LEU A 109 -5.42 -5.62 -0.06
C LEU A 109 -4.61 -4.39 0.37
N LYS A 110 -4.63 -3.31 -0.42
CA LYS A 110 -3.82 -2.10 -0.14
C LYS A 110 -4.54 -1.09 0.76
N ALA A 111 -5.86 -1.17 0.89
CA ALA A 111 -6.63 -0.17 1.59
C ALA A 111 -7.66 -0.81 2.53
N ASP A 112 -7.74 -0.24 3.72
CA ASP A 112 -8.72 -0.61 4.73
C ASP A 112 -10.14 -0.27 4.27
N ARG A 113 -11.11 -1.01 4.82
CA ARG A 113 -12.52 -0.87 4.48
C ARG A 113 -13.38 -0.64 5.70
N ASP A 114 -14.34 0.26 5.57
CA ASP A 114 -15.27 0.54 6.66
C ASP A 114 -16.27 -0.60 6.83
N LEU A 115 -16.34 -1.12 8.04
CA LEU A 115 -17.45 -1.93 8.52
C LEU A 115 -18.43 -1.03 9.30
N ALA A 116 -19.57 -1.61 9.72
CA ALA A 116 -20.59 -0.89 10.48
C ALA A 116 -20.00 -0.25 11.75
N ASP A 117 -19.28 -1.04 12.55
CA ASP A 117 -18.75 -0.62 13.86
C ASP A 117 -17.22 -0.84 13.99
N ASP A 118 -16.54 -1.15 12.88
CA ASP A 118 -15.12 -1.50 12.88
C ASP A 118 -14.49 -1.12 11.52
N VAL A 119 -13.20 -1.40 11.37
CA VAL A 119 -12.42 -1.23 10.14
C VAL A 119 -11.78 -2.56 9.79
N ALA A 120 -11.96 -3.00 8.55
CA ALA A 120 -11.35 -4.21 8.02
C ALA A 120 -10.01 -3.90 7.38
N HIS A 121 -8.93 -4.44 7.95
CA HIS A 121 -7.58 -4.39 7.40
C HIS A 121 -7.28 -5.67 6.61
N PRO A 122 -7.33 -5.63 5.27
CA PRO A 122 -7.12 -6.81 4.44
C PRO A 122 -5.65 -7.20 4.41
N PHE A 123 -5.36 -8.49 4.53
CA PHE A 123 -3.97 -8.97 4.51
C PHE A 123 -3.71 -10.12 3.54
N SER A 124 -4.70 -10.95 3.22
CA SER A 124 -4.52 -12.06 2.28
C SER A 124 -5.84 -12.51 1.66
N ILE A 125 -5.79 -13.53 0.82
CA ILE A 125 -6.97 -14.18 0.25
C ILE A 125 -6.96 -15.67 0.54
N SER A 126 -8.14 -16.29 0.48
CA SER A 126 -8.33 -17.74 0.45
C SER A 126 -9.10 -18.12 -0.80
N ARG A 127 -8.86 -19.33 -1.32
CA ARG A 127 -9.66 -19.91 -2.40
C ARG A 127 -10.56 -21.01 -1.84
N THR A 128 -11.84 -20.91 -2.15
CA THR A 128 -12.87 -21.88 -1.78
C THR A 128 -13.60 -22.37 -3.03
N ASP A 129 -14.44 -23.40 -2.89
CA ASP A 129 -15.38 -23.86 -3.91
C ASP A 129 -16.32 -22.75 -4.39
N LYS A 130 -16.65 -21.80 -3.51
CA LYS A 130 -17.50 -20.63 -3.77
C LYS A 130 -16.75 -19.42 -4.33
N GLY A 131 -15.46 -19.56 -4.60
CA GLY A 131 -14.60 -18.50 -5.15
C GLY A 131 -13.60 -17.92 -4.15
N ILE A 132 -13.13 -16.71 -4.44
CA ILE A 132 -12.09 -16.02 -3.67
C ILE A 132 -12.74 -15.31 -2.47
N ARG A 133 -12.13 -15.48 -1.30
CA ARG A 133 -12.47 -14.72 -0.08
C ARG A 133 -11.29 -13.86 0.34
N VAL A 134 -11.58 -12.66 0.83
CA VAL A 134 -10.57 -11.77 1.41
C VAL A 134 -10.51 -12.04 2.90
N ARG A 135 -9.31 -12.29 3.41
CA ARG A 135 -9.03 -12.36 4.86
C ARG A 135 -8.60 -10.98 5.34
N TYR A 136 -9.21 -10.55 6.44
CA TYR A 136 -8.94 -9.26 7.04
C TYR A 136 -8.91 -9.37 8.57
N LEU A 137 -8.19 -8.43 9.20
CA LEU A 137 -8.19 -8.22 10.64
C LEU A 137 -9.07 -7.01 10.93
N THR A 138 -9.97 -7.13 11.90
CA THR A 138 -10.70 -5.96 12.39
C THR A 138 -9.82 -5.13 13.32
N LEU A 139 -9.78 -3.81 13.12
CA LEU A 139 -8.83 -2.95 13.82
C LEU A 139 -9.22 -2.64 15.26
N LYS A 140 -10.52 -2.49 15.54
CA LYS A 140 -11.05 -2.25 16.89
C LYS A 140 -11.18 -3.55 17.67
N SER A 141 -11.87 -4.52 17.11
CA SER A 141 -12.16 -5.79 17.81
C SER A 141 -11.02 -6.81 17.76
N LYS A 142 -10.00 -6.61 16.90
CA LYS A 142 -8.81 -7.48 16.78
C LYS A 142 -9.15 -8.95 16.45
N VAL A 143 -10.12 -9.15 15.58
CA VAL A 143 -10.60 -10.48 15.14
C VAL A 143 -10.25 -10.71 13.68
N PHE A 144 -9.73 -11.90 13.38
CA PHE A 144 -9.49 -12.37 12.02
C PHE A 144 -10.77 -12.93 11.42
N LEU A 145 -11.19 -12.38 10.28
CA LEU A 145 -12.43 -12.76 9.59
C LEU A 145 -12.19 -12.89 8.08
N GLU A 146 -13.18 -13.47 7.40
CA GLU A 146 -13.18 -13.58 5.95
C GLU A 146 -14.57 -13.35 5.33
N MET A 147 -14.60 -12.68 4.19
CA MET A 147 -15.82 -12.49 3.38
C MET A 147 -15.51 -12.67 1.90
N SER A 148 -16.54 -12.76 1.05
CA SER A 148 -16.28 -12.89 -0.39
C SER A 148 -15.54 -11.66 -0.94
N GLU A 149 -14.72 -11.86 -1.97
CA GLU A 149 -13.99 -10.78 -2.65
C GLU A 149 -14.92 -9.65 -3.11
N ILE A 150 -16.11 -10.01 -3.62
CA ILE A 150 -17.08 -9.05 -4.13
C ILE A 150 -17.74 -8.24 -3.00
N GLU A 151 -18.08 -8.88 -1.88
CA GLU A 151 -18.62 -8.15 -0.72
C GLU A 151 -17.58 -7.19 -0.16
N PHE A 152 -16.34 -7.64 -0.01
CA PHE A 152 -15.24 -6.80 0.47
C PHE A 152 -15.01 -5.58 -0.45
N ALA A 153 -14.99 -5.80 -1.76
CA ALA A 153 -14.77 -4.73 -2.74
C ALA A 153 -15.88 -3.66 -2.73
N LYS A 154 -17.10 -4.02 -2.29
CA LYS A 154 -18.23 -3.08 -2.17
C LYS A 154 -18.19 -2.22 -0.91
N LEU A 155 -17.36 -2.58 0.07
CA LEU A 155 -17.22 -1.79 1.28
C LEU A 155 -16.60 -0.42 0.97
N PRO A 156 -17.04 0.66 1.65
CA PRO A 156 -16.41 1.96 1.52
C PRO A 156 -14.92 1.90 1.87
N LEU A 157 -14.11 2.70 1.19
CA LEU A 157 -12.72 2.91 1.59
C LEU A 157 -12.69 3.67 2.92
N THR A 158 -11.85 3.22 3.85
CA THR A 158 -11.64 3.93 5.11
C THR A 158 -10.85 5.21 4.87
N THR A 159 -11.39 6.34 5.34
CA THR A 159 -10.68 7.63 5.39
C THR A 159 -10.08 7.87 6.77
N PRO A 160 -9.11 8.77 6.93
CA PRO A 160 -8.57 9.14 8.26
C PRO A 160 -9.66 9.56 9.26
N GLU A 161 -10.67 10.29 8.79
CA GLU A 161 -11.80 10.74 9.63
C GLU A 161 -12.68 9.55 10.04
N SER A 162 -12.97 8.64 9.11
CA SER A 162 -13.78 7.44 9.37
C SER A 162 -13.08 6.48 10.34
N LEU A 163 -11.77 6.29 10.16
CA LEU A 163 -10.92 5.52 11.06
C LEU A 163 -10.95 6.12 12.48
N SER A 164 -10.68 7.42 12.59
CA SER A 164 -10.66 8.11 13.88
C SER A 164 -12.01 8.00 14.60
N SER A 165 -13.12 8.21 13.88
CA SER A 165 -14.48 8.07 14.42
C SER A 165 -14.75 6.67 14.97
N ARG A 166 -14.27 5.61 14.32
CA ARG A 166 -14.52 4.21 14.73
C ARG A 166 -13.62 3.78 15.88
N MET A 167 -12.39 4.31 15.95
CA MET A 167 -11.44 4.02 17.02
C MET A 167 -11.77 4.79 18.32
N ALA A 168 -12.41 5.96 18.24
CA ALA A 168 -12.69 6.83 19.38
C ALA A 168 -13.73 6.30 20.39
N GLY A 169 -14.51 5.26 20.06
CA GLY A 169 -15.57 4.72 20.91
C GLY A 169 -15.16 3.49 21.73
N SER A 170 -14.14 3.62 22.57
CA SER A 170 -13.67 2.57 23.50
C SER A 170 -14.13 2.83 24.93
#